data_AF-A0A0M2URD6-F1
#
_entry.id   AF-A0A0M2URD6-F1
#
_cell.length_a   1.000
_cell.length_b   1.000
_cell.length_c   1.000
_cell.angle_alpha   90.00
_cell.angle_beta   90.00
_cell.angle_gamma   90.00
#
_symmetry.space_group_name_H-M   'P 1'
#
loop_
_entity.id
_entity.type
_entity.pdbx_description
1 polymer ?
#
loop_
_entity_poly.entity_id
_entity_poly.type
_entity_poly.pdbx_seq_one_letter_code
_entity_poly.pdbx_strand_id
1 'polypeptide(L)'
;MTHYPGAPGLAEQAMTMVANQYGKKQGEDYVFLGYKPGSASLIINMGENLYSAFPKDFYGNDTMTLPVLQGIDSLREIKFLFDLAAGTTIETWIAFGKEKYKFELGAGCTAVMGPDMYPFLQSKQLTGLLGGLKGAAEYETLVRKKGSAVNGMRPQSVVHVIIIIFVIFGNIIYFTTRRARHA
;
A
#
# COMPACT_ATOMS: atom_id res chain seq x y z
N MET A 1 -0.80 8.94 7.51
CA MET A 1 0.29 8.69 8.47
C MET A 1 1.23 7.63 7.92
N THR A 2 2.39 7.42 8.54
CA THR A 2 3.29 6.31 8.20
C THR A 2 3.90 5.69 9.46
N HIS A 3 4.18 4.39 9.39
CA HIS A 3 4.89 3.61 10.42
C HIS A 3 6.41 3.55 10.20
N TYR A 4 6.92 4.12 9.10
CA TYR A 4 8.34 4.14 8.77
C TYR A 4 8.90 5.56 8.74
N PRO A 5 10.07 5.82 9.35
CA PRO A 5 10.63 7.17 9.45
C PRO A 5 11.10 7.73 8.09
N GLY A 6 11.46 6.87 7.13
CA GLY A 6 11.89 7.29 5.79
C GLY A 6 10.75 7.48 4.79
N ALA A 7 9.52 7.11 5.14
CA ALA A 7 8.38 7.17 4.24
C ALA A 7 7.64 8.53 4.14
N PRO A 8 7.75 9.50 5.09
CA PRO A 8 6.96 10.73 5.01
C PRO A 8 7.09 11.49 3.68
N GLY A 9 8.31 11.63 3.15
CA GLY A 9 8.53 12.38 1.90
C GLY A 9 7.83 11.76 0.70
N LEU A 10 7.90 10.43 0.55
CA LEU A 10 7.21 9.72 -0.53
C LEU A 10 5.69 9.77 -0.37
N ALA A 11 5.20 9.59 0.85
CA ALA A 11 3.76 9.58 1.14
C ALA A 11 3.14 10.97 0.96
N GLU A 12 3.82 12.02 1.42
CA GLU A 12 3.38 13.41 1.24
C GLU A 12 3.33 13.78 -0.24
N GLN A 13 4.41 13.50 -0.99
CA GLN A 13 4.45 13.79 -2.42
C GLN A 13 3.32 13.08 -3.19
N ALA A 14 3.06 11.80 -2.89
CA ALA A 14 1.98 11.05 -3.51
C ALA A 14 0.60 11.61 -3.15
N MET A 15 0.36 11.89 -1.87
CA MET A 15 -0.90 12.49 -1.38
C MET A 15 -1.16 13.85 -2.03
N THR A 16 -0.18 14.75 -2.02
CA THR A 16 -0.28 16.10 -2.57
C THR A 16 -0.49 16.07 -4.09
N MET A 17 0.20 15.17 -4.80
CA MET A 17 -0.02 14.98 -6.25
C MET A 17 -1.47 14.60 -6.56
N VAL A 18 -2.03 13.62 -5.83
CA VAL A 18 -3.41 13.18 -6.04
C VAL A 18 -4.40 14.25 -5.59
N ALA A 19 -4.19 14.88 -4.44
CA ALA A 19 -5.05 15.96 -3.94
C ALA A 19 -5.17 17.10 -4.96
N ASN A 20 -4.05 17.52 -5.55
CA ASN A 20 -4.04 18.54 -6.61
C ASN A 20 -4.83 18.11 -7.85
N GLN A 21 -4.74 16.84 -8.27
CA GLN A 21 -5.51 16.32 -9.41
C GLN A 21 -7.03 16.37 -9.17
N TYR A 22 -7.46 16.23 -7.93
CA TYR A 22 -8.88 16.22 -7.55
C TYR A 22 -9.35 17.54 -6.92
N GLY A 23 -8.50 18.59 -6.92
CA GLY A 23 -8.82 19.89 -6.34
C GLY A 23 -9.13 19.84 -4.83
N LYS A 24 -8.50 18.90 -4.10
CA LYS A 24 -8.70 18.70 -2.66
C LYS A 24 -7.79 19.62 -1.86
N LYS A 25 -8.32 20.17 -0.76
CA LYS A 25 -7.63 21.13 0.10
C LYS A 25 -7.10 20.47 1.37
N GLN A 26 -5.85 20.75 1.70
CA GLN A 26 -5.23 20.33 2.96
C GLN A 26 -5.97 20.95 4.15
N GLY A 27 -6.21 20.17 5.19
CA GLY A 27 -6.92 20.57 6.42
C GLY A 27 -8.44 20.54 6.32
N GLU A 28 -9.00 20.78 5.12
CA GLU A 28 -10.45 20.71 4.86
C GLU A 28 -10.89 19.33 4.35
N ASP A 29 -10.28 18.84 3.26
CA ASP A 29 -10.65 17.56 2.62
C ASP A 29 -9.75 16.39 3.06
N TYR A 30 -8.50 16.67 3.40
CA TYR A 30 -7.52 15.66 3.79
C TYR A 30 -6.47 16.22 4.75
N VAL A 31 -5.85 15.35 5.54
CA VAL A 31 -4.74 15.71 6.43
C VAL A 31 -3.61 14.71 6.31
N PHE A 32 -2.38 15.22 6.35
CA PHE A 32 -1.19 14.41 6.42
C PHE A 32 -0.59 14.47 7.82
N LEU A 33 -0.74 13.38 8.58
CA LEU A 33 -0.27 13.28 9.97
C LEU A 33 1.23 12.95 10.11
N GLY A 34 1.90 12.58 9.01
CA GLY A 34 3.32 12.24 9.04
C GLY A 34 3.66 10.91 9.73
N TYR A 35 4.89 10.82 10.25
CA TYR A 35 5.43 9.67 10.98
C TYR A 35 5.28 9.87 12.48
N LYS A 36 4.88 8.82 13.18
CA LYS A 36 4.99 8.75 14.65
C LYS A 36 5.47 7.35 15.07
N PRO A 37 6.45 7.25 15.98
CA PRO A 37 6.90 5.95 16.48
C PRO A 37 5.81 5.30 17.34
N GLY A 38 5.86 3.96 17.43
CA GLY A 38 5.03 3.19 18.37
C GLY A 38 4.31 1.99 17.76
N SER A 39 4.23 1.86 16.43
CA SER A 39 3.62 0.71 15.73
C SER A 39 2.26 0.33 16.36
N ALA A 40 2.13 -0.84 16.98
CA ALA A 40 0.94 -1.28 17.69
C ALA A 40 0.45 -0.29 18.77
N SER A 41 1.35 0.26 19.60
CA SER A 41 0.98 1.23 20.64
C SER A 41 0.40 2.51 20.05
N LEU A 42 0.88 2.92 18.87
CA LEU A 42 0.31 4.07 18.18
C LEU A 42 -1.13 3.80 17.75
N ILE A 43 -1.39 2.63 17.16
CA ILE A 43 -2.75 2.23 16.74
C ILE A 43 -3.69 2.18 17.94
N ILE A 44 -3.23 1.60 19.06
CA ILE A 44 -3.99 1.55 20.31
C ILE A 44 -4.31 2.97 20.79
N ASN A 45 -3.32 3.86 20.85
CA ASN A 45 -3.50 5.25 21.28
C ASN A 45 -4.48 6.00 20.37
N MET A 46 -4.36 5.84 19.04
CA MET A 46 -5.29 6.45 18.08
C MET A 46 -6.72 5.98 18.29
N GLY A 47 -6.90 4.73 18.68
CA GLY A 47 -8.22 4.18 18.92
C GLY A 47 -8.81 4.51 20.29
N GLU A 48 -8.02 5.06 21.22
CA GLU A 48 -8.55 5.69 22.44
C GLU A 48 -8.81 7.18 22.21
N ASN A 49 -7.84 7.90 21.64
CA ASN A 49 -8.00 9.31 21.28
C ASN A 49 -7.00 9.73 20.18
N LEU A 50 -7.53 10.09 19.01
CA LEU A 50 -6.77 10.47 17.83
C LEU A 50 -5.92 11.73 18.06
N TYR A 51 -6.43 12.75 18.75
CA TYR A 51 -5.72 14.01 18.99
C TYR A 51 -4.56 13.83 19.98
N SER A 52 -4.69 12.94 20.96
CA SER A 52 -3.56 12.56 21.83
C SER A 52 -2.49 11.80 21.07
N ALA A 53 -2.92 10.94 20.13
CA ALA A 53 -2.03 10.18 19.27
C ALA A 53 -1.35 11.08 18.24
N PHE A 54 -2.00 12.12 17.75
CA PHE A 54 -1.41 13.10 16.85
C PHE A 54 -1.87 14.50 17.24
N PRO A 55 -1.19 15.19 18.19
CA PRO A 55 -1.59 16.53 18.60
C PRO A 55 -1.43 17.56 17.48
N LYS A 56 -0.45 17.33 16.61
CA LYS A 56 -0.20 18.15 15.43
C LYS A 56 -0.12 17.29 14.18
N ASP A 57 -0.52 17.87 13.06
CA ASP A 57 -0.26 17.31 11.74
C ASP A 57 1.22 17.45 11.36
N PHE A 58 1.58 16.96 10.18
CA PHE A 58 2.95 17.04 9.66
C PHE A 58 3.46 18.48 9.47
N TYR A 59 2.56 19.44 9.28
CA TYR A 59 2.86 20.86 9.04
C TYR A 59 2.85 21.70 10.32
N GLY A 60 2.51 21.10 11.46
CA GLY A 60 2.48 21.75 12.77
C GLY A 60 1.13 22.36 13.15
N ASN A 61 0.08 22.14 12.35
CA ASN A 61 -1.29 22.55 12.67
C ASN A 61 -1.86 21.67 13.78
N ASP A 62 -2.66 22.26 14.67
CA ASP A 62 -3.34 21.50 15.72
C ASP A 62 -4.46 20.66 15.11
N THR A 63 -4.41 19.34 15.33
CA THR A 63 -5.38 18.39 14.75
C THR A 63 -6.79 18.60 15.27
N MET A 64 -6.97 19.13 16.48
CA MET A 64 -8.29 19.47 17.03
C MET A 64 -8.97 20.61 16.27
N THR A 65 -8.19 21.43 15.57
CA THR A 65 -8.71 22.59 14.84
C THR A 65 -9.03 22.28 13.37
N LEU A 66 -8.61 21.12 12.85
CA LEU A 66 -8.73 20.79 11.44
C LEU A 66 -10.16 20.34 11.09
N PRO A 67 -10.84 20.98 10.14
CA PRO A 67 -12.19 20.60 9.71
C PRO A 67 -12.32 19.11 9.33
N VAL A 68 -11.31 18.53 8.66
CA VAL A 68 -11.34 17.13 8.22
C VAL A 68 -11.39 16.11 9.37
N LEU A 69 -10.94 16.49 10.57
CA LEU A 69 -10.92 15.61 11.74
C LEU A 69 -12.10 15.86 12.69
N GLN A 70 -12.99 16.81 12.38
CA GLN A 70 -14.13 17.10 13.24
C GLN A 70 -15.04 15.87 13.39
N GLY A 71 -15.28 15.48 14.65
CA GLY A 71 -16.09 14.32 14.98
C GLY A 71 -15.37 12.98 14.81
N ILE A 72 -14.05 12.97 14.58
CA ILE A 72 -13.21 11.77 14.52
C ILE A 72 -12.33 11.73 15.76
N ASP A 73 -12.93 11.35 16.89
CA ASP A 73 -12.22 11.31 18.17
C ASP A 73 -11.32 10.08 18.30
N SER A 74 -11.62 9.00 17.59
CA SER A 74 -10.88 7.74 17.65
C SER A 74 -10.95 6.97 16.32
N LEU A 75 -10.34 5.77 16.31
CA LEU A 75 -10.47 4.83 15.21
C LEU A 75 -11.88 4.23 15.06
N ARG A 76 -12.77 4.40 16.04
CA ARG A 76 -14.16 3.87 15.99
C ARG A 76 -15.03 4.63 14.99
N GLU A 77 -14.70 5.88 14.74
CA GLU A 77 -15.42 6.75 13.80
C GLU A 77 -14.94 6.54 12.35
N ILE A 78 -13.80 5.87 12.17
CA ILE A 78 -13.26 5.52 10.84
C ILE A 78 -14.05 4.34 10.28
N LYS A 79 -14.59 4.49 9.07
CA LYS A 79 -15.34 3.42 8.39
C LYS A 79 -14.44 2.49 7.57
N PHE A 80 -13.36 3.05 7.03
CA PHE A 80 -12.47 2.35 6.12
C PHE A 80 -11.03 2.80 6.32
N LEU A 81 -10.12 1.84 6.35
CA LEU A 81 -8.68 2.07 6.37
C LEU A 81 -8.04 1.37 5.17
N PHE A 82 -7.11 2.05 4.52
CA PHE A 82 -6.31 1.47 3.45
C PHE A 82 -4.83 1.55 3.80
N ASP A 83 -4.18 0.39 3.96
CA ASP A 83 -2.75 0.32 4.29
C ASP A 83 -1.89 0.09 3.05
N LEU A 84 -0.95 0.99 2.76
CA LEU A 84 0.06 0.82 1.71
C LEU A 84 1.38 0.39 2.36
N ALA A 85 1.64 -0.90 2.34
CA ALA A 85 2.62 -1.56 3.17
C ALA A 85 3.90 -1.98 2.44
N ALA A 86 5.01 -1.82 3.14
CA ALA A 86 6.23 -2.58 2.94
C ALA A 86 6.64 -3.13 4.31
N GLY A 87 6.61 -4.45 4.51
CA GLY A 87 6.83 -5.06 5.83
C GLY A 87 5.51 -5.37 6.57
N THR A 88 5.50 -5.31 7.89
CA THR A 88 4.48 -5.96 8.73
C THR A 88 3.29 -5.07 9.13
N THR A 89 3.06 -3.97 8.42
CA THR A 89 2.04 -2.98 8.84
C THR A 89 0.62 -3.50 8.68
N ILE A 90 0.36 -4.35 7.69
CA ILE A 90 -0.96 -4.92 7.42
C ILE A 90 -1.41 -5.78 8.60
N GLU A 91 -0.56 -6.72 9.01
CA GLU A 91 -0.83 -7.63 10.13
C GLU A 91 -0.99 -6.85 11.43
N THR A 92 -0.23 -5.77 11.61
CA THR A 92 -0.35 -4.88 12.78
C THR A 92 -1.73 -4.18 12.78
N TRP A 93 -2.18 -3.67 11.64
CA TRP A 93 -3.51 -3.06 11.50
C TRP A 93 -4.64 -4.07 11.64
N ILE A 94 -4.46 -5.32 11.22
CA ILE A 94 -5.41 -6.40 11.47
C ILE A 94 -5.54 -6.63 12.98
N ALA A 95 -4.42 -6.93 13.65
CA ALA A 95 -4.39 -7.35 15.05
C ALA A 95 -4.83 -6.24 16.04
N PHE A 96 -4.33 -5.02 15.87
CA PHE A 96 -4.54 -3.94 16.83
C PHE A 96 -5.59 -2.91 16.37
N GLY A 97 -5.92 -2.91 15.08
CA GLY A 97 -6.85 -1.96 14.47
C GLY A 97 -8.21 -2.60 14.19
N LYS A 98 -8.33 -3.29 13.06
CA LYS A 98 -9.59 -3.83 12.55
C LYS A 98 -10.28 -4.73 13.57
N GLU A 99 -9.56 -5.64 14.22
CA GLU A 99 -10.21 -6.55 15.18
C GLU A 99 -10.80 -5.82 16.39
N LYS A 100 -10.24 -4.68 16.80
CA LYS A 100 -10.71 -3.90 17.96
C LYS A 100 -11.76 -2.85 17.58
N TYR A 101 -11.57 -2.15 16.47
CA TYR A 101 -12.38 -0.98 16.09
C TYR A 101 -13.36 -1.24 14.95
N LYS A 102 -13.31 -2.44 14.34
CA LYS A 102 -14.30 -2.97 13.39
C LYS A 102 -14.52 -2.15 12.11
N PHE A 103 -13.56 -1.33 11.72
CA PHE A 103 -13.53 -0.70 10.39
C PHE A 103 -13.17 -1.72 9.29
N GLU A 104 -13.57 -1.41 8.06
CA GLU A 104 -13.15 -2.19 6.89
C GLU A 104 -11.70 -1.88 6.53
N LEU A 105 -10.94 -2.90 6.14
CA LEU A 105 -9.49 -2.79 5.92
C LEU A 105 -9.13 -3.28 4.52
N GLY A 106 -8.70 -2.37 3.65
CA GLY A 106 -8.02 -2.71 2.41
C GLY A 106 -6.50 -2.59 2.57
N ALA A 107 -5.75 -3.30 1.72
CA ALA A 107 -4.30 -3.20 1.72
C ALA A 107 -3.71 -3.17 0.32
N GLY A 108 -2.54 -2.55 0.18
CA GLY A 108 -1.63 -2.72 -0.94
C GLY A 108 -0.25 -3.06 -0.41
N CYS A 109 0.44 -4.01 -1.05
CA CYS A 109 1.74 -4.49 -0.59
C CYS A 109 2.70 -4.76 -1.74
N THR A 110 3.96 -5.01 -1.41
CA THR A 110 4.95 -5.45 -2.41
C THR A 110 4.59 -6.84 -2.97
N ALA A 111 5.11 -7.16 -4.17
CA ALA A 111 4.80 -8.43 -4.83
C ALA A 111 5.21 -9.67 -4.01
N VAL A 112 6.26 -9.55 -3.19
CA VAL A 112 6.76 -10.65 -2.35
C VAL A 112 5.87 -10.91 -1.14
N MET A 113 5.12 -9.91 -0.68
CA MET A 113 4.19 -10.04 0.46
C MET A 113 2.79 -10.49 0.04
N GLY A 114 2.43 -10.31 -1.23
CA GLY A 114 1.10 -10.65 -1.75
C GLY A 114 0.62 -12.06 -1.37
N PRO A 115 1.45 -13.11 -1.53
CA PRO A 115 1.09 -14.47 -1.12
C PRO A 115 0.70 -14.60 0.35
N ASP A 116 1.44 -13.96 1.26
CA ASP A 116 1.22 -14.04 2.71
C ASP A 116 -0.09 -13.37 3.12
N MET A 117 -0.61 -12.45 2.30
CA MET A 117 -1.84 -11.72 2.58
C MET A 117 -3.11 -12.42 2.11
N TYR A 118 -3.01 -13.47 1.29
CA TYR A 118 -4.19 -14.20 0.80
C TYR A 118 -5.04 -14.85 1.90
N PRO A 119 -4.48 -15.46 2.96
CA PRO A 119 -5.28 -15.98 4.06
C PRO A 119 -6.18 -14.90 4.69
N PHE A 120 -5.66 -13.69 4.89
CA PHE A 120 -6.43 -12.57 5.45
C PHE A 120 -7.50 -12.04 4.48
N LEU A 121 -7.25 -12.11 3.17
CA LEU A 121 -8.26 -11.79 2.16
C LEU A 121 -9.38 -12.84 2.15
N GLN A 122 -9.04 -14.12 2.22
CA GLN A 122 -9.99 -15.22 2.24
C GLN A 122 -10.84 -15.25 3.52
N SER A 123 -10.24 -14.93 4.67
CA SER A 123 -10.94 -14.80 5.96
C SER A 123 -11.78 -13.53 6.09
N LYS A 124 -11.77 -12.65 5.07
CA LYS A 124 -12.43 -11.33 5.06
C LYS A 124 -11.86 -10.35 6.11
N GLN A 125 -10.69 -10.64 6.66
CA GLN A 125 -9.93 -9.67 7.44
C GLN A 125 -9.38 -8.55 6.56
N LEU A 126 -9.17 -8.81 5.26
CA LEU A 126 -8.99 -7.77 4.25
C LEU A 126 -10.18 -7.74 3.30
N THR A 127 -10.66 -6.53 2.99
CA THR A 127 -11.75 -6.27 2.03
C THR A 127 -11.23 -6.27 0.58
N GLY A 128 -9.94 -6.01 0.40
CA GLY A 128 -9.26 -6.02 -0.89
C GLY A 128 -7.74 -5.92 -0.74
N LEU A 129 -7.01 -6.43 -1.73
CA LEU A 129 -5.56 -6.50 -1.72
C LEU A 129 -4.97 -6.07 -3.08
N LEU A 130 -4.08 -5.08 -3.06
CA LEU A 130 -3.25 -4.70 -4.21
C LEU A 130 -1.86 -5.32 -4.07
N GLY A 131 -1.68 -6.51 -4.65
CA GLY A 131 -0.41 -7.24 -4.63
C GLY A 131 0.56 -6.77 -5.72
N GLY A 132 1.54 -5.95 -5.33
CA GLY A 132 2.60 -5.46 -6.21
C GLY A 132 2.10 -4.68 -7.43
N LEU A 133 2.96 -4.61 -8.46
CA LEU A 133 2.66 -3.87 -9.69
C LEU A 133 1.43 -4.41 -10.42
N LYS A 134 1.26 -5.74 -10.45
CA LYS A 134 0.12 -6.40 -11.09
C LYS A 134 -1.21 -5.97 -10.45
N GLY A 135 -1.30 -6.05 -9.12
CA GLY A 135 -2.53 -5.65 -8.40
C GLY A 135 -2.85 -4.16 -8.61
N ALA A 136 -1.84 -3.29 -8.60
CA ALA A 136 -2.03 -1.88 -8.91
C ALA A 136 -2.53 -1.65 -10.35
N ALA A 137 -2.00 -2.39 -11.34
CA ALA A 137 -2.42 -2.29 -12.74
C ALA A 137 -3.86 -2.81 -12.96
N GLU A 138 -4.24 -3.88 -12.27
CA GLU A 138 -5.61 -4.39 -12.27
C GLU A 138 -6.58 -3.36 -11.68
N TYR A 139 -6.20 -2.69 -10.59
CA TYR A 139 -6.99 -1.61 -10.00
C TYR A 139 -7.15 -0.41 -10.96
N GLU A 140 -6.06 0.10 -11.54
CA GLU A 140 -6.09 1.16 -12.54
C GLU A 140 -7.03 0.82 -13.72
N THR A 141 -7.00 -0.44 -14.16
CA THR A 141 -7.88 -0.94 -15.23
C THR A 141 -9.33 -1.01 -14.77
N LEU A 142 -9.59 -1.49 -13.55
CA LEU A 142 -10.92 -1.59 -12.94
C LEU A 142 -11.60 -0.22 -12.83
N VAL A 143 -10.85 0.81 -12.42
CA VAL A 143 -11.36 2.19 -12.31
C VAL A 143 -11.28 2.97 -13.63
N ARG A 144 -10.89 2.31 -14.72
CA ARG A 144 -10.75 2.89 -16.08
C ARG A 144 -9.81 4.11 -16.14
N LYS A 145 -8.82 4.18 -15.25
CA LYS A 145 -7.81 5.25 -15.20
C LYS A 145 -6.42 4.60 -15.27
N LYS A 146 -5.98 4.31 -16.49
CA LYS A 146 -4.63 3.76 -16.73
C LYS A 146 -3.57 4.77 -16.30
N GLY A 147 -2.65 4.33 -15.47
CA GLY A 147 -1.58 5.13 -14.90
C GLY A 147 -0.23 4.45 -15.04
N SER A 148 0.65 4.69 -14.07
CA SER A 148 2.01 4.16 -14.09
C SER A 148 2.04 2.65 -13.92
N ALA A 149 1.07 2.05 -13.24
CA ALA A 149 1.07 0.61 -13.00
C ALA A 149 0.79 -0.19 -14.28
N VAL A 150 -0.26 0.17 -15.02
CA VAL A 150 -0.58 -0.45 -16.33
C VAL A 150 0.55 -0.23 -17.33
N ASN A 151 1.18 0.94 -17.32
CA ASN A 151 2.33 1.21 -18.18
C ASN A 151 3.55 0.35 -17.80
N GLY A 152 3.80 0.14 -16.52
CA GLY A 152 4.88 -0.71 -16.01
C GLY A 152 4.74 -2.19 -16.37
N MET A 153 3.51 -2.68 -16.61
CA MET A 153 3.29 -4.07 -17.04
C MET A 153 3.85 -4.36 -18.44
N ARG A 154 3.89 -3.37 -19.34
CA ARG A 154 4.34 -3.58 -20.74
C ARG A 154 5.83 -3.96 -20.84
N PRO A 155 6.79 -3.22 -20.25
CA PRO A 155 8.19 -3.65 -20.21
C PRO A 155 8.37 -5.01 -19.54
N GLN A 156 7.63 -5.28 -18.45
CA GLN A 156 7.71 -6.56 -17.76
C GLN A 156 7.37 -7.72 -18.70
N SER A 157 6.28 -7.64 -19.47
CA SER A 157 5.91 -8.68 -20.43
C SER A 157 6.98 -8.91 -21.50
N VAL A 158 7.57 -7.84 -22.06
CA VAL A 158 8.62 -7.95 -23.09
C VAL A 158 9.87 -8.62 -22.53
N VAL A 159 10.32 -8.21 -21.35
CA VAL A 159 11.50 -8.80 -20.69
C VAL A 159 11.30 -10.28 -20.41
N HIS A 160 10.10 -10.70 -19.96
CA HIS A 160 9.81 -12.11 -19.72
C HIS A 160 9.88 -12.93 -21.01
N VAL A 161 9.38 -12.40 -22.13
CA VAL A 161 9.50 -13.06 -23.44
C VAL A 161 10.96 -13.21 -23.86
N ILE A 162 11.78 -12.16 -23.68
CA ILE A 162 13.21 -12.22 -24.00
C ILE A 162 13.93 -13.29 -23.16
N ILE A 163 13.64 -13.35 -21.86
CA ILE A 163 14.22 -14.37 -20.96
C ILE A 163 13.83 -15.78 -21.45
N ILE A 164 12.56 -16.00 -21.80
CA ILE A 164 12.09 -17.29 -22.35
C ILE A 164 12.86 -17.65 -23.63
N ILE A 165 13.03 -16.69 -24.53
CA ILE A 165 13.79 -16.88 -25.77
C ILE A 165 15.25 -17.28 -25.47
N PHE A 166 15.93 -16.59 -24.55
CA PHE A 166 17.29 -16.94 -24.14
C PHE A 166 17.40 -18.31 -23.48
N VAL A 167 16.41 -18.69 -22.66
CA VAL A 167 16.34 -20.04 -22.08
C VAL A 167 16.19 -21.10 -23.19
N ILE A 168 15.34 -20.86 -24.18
CA ILE A 168 15.17 -21.77 -25.32
C ILE A 168 16.48 -21.89 -26.11
N PHE A 169 17.12 -20.76 -26.47
CA PHE A 169 18.39 -20.76 -27.18
C PHE A 169 19.49 -21.49 -26.40
N GLY A 170 19.61 -21.24 -25.09
CA GLY A 170 20.57 -21.92 -24.23
C GLY A 170 20.34 -23.44 -24.21
N ASN A 171 19.08 -23.88 -24.14
CA ASN A 171 18.75 -25.30 -24.21
C ASN A 171 19.11 -25.92 -25.57
N ILE A 172 18.79 -25.24 -26.69
CA ILE A 172 19.15 -25.72 -28.03
C ILE A 172 20.67 -25.93 -28.13
N ILE A 173 21.47 -24.93 -27.74
CA ILE A 173 22.94 -25.01 -27.76
C ILE A 173 23.44 -26.15 -26.85
N TYR A 174 22.87 -26.31 -25.66
CA TYR A 174 23.22 -27.39 -24.74
C TYR A 174 22.99 -28.76 -25.38
N PHE A 175 21.84 -29.00 -26.00
CA PHE A 175 21.51 -30.29 -26.60
C PHE A 175 22.30 -30.57 -27.88
N THR A 176 22.58 -29.57 -28.72
CA THR A 176 23.41 -29.74 -29.93
C THR A 176 24.86 -30.02 -29.57
N THR A 177 25.42 -29.31 -28.58
CA THR A 177 26.80 -29.51 -28.12
C THR A 177 26.98 -30.85 -27.41
N ARG A 178 25.98 -31.31 -26.65
CA ARG A 178 26.00 -32.64 -26.01
C ARG A 178 25.95 -33.78 -27.03
N ARG A 179 25.18 -33.66 -28.12
CA ARG A 179 25.20 -34.65 -29.21
C ARG A 179 26.55 -34.71 -29.92
N ALA A 180 27.21 -33.57 -30.13
CA ALA A 180 28.53 -33.51 -30.76
C ALA A 180 29.67 -34.07 -29.88
N ARG A 181 29.46 -34.23 -28.57
CA ARG A 181 30.45 -34.79 -27.62
C ARG A 181 30.31 -36.31 -27.39
N HIS A 182 29.21 -36.92 -27.83
CA HIS A 182 28.90 -38.34 -27.66
C HIS A 182 28.69 -39.07 -29.00
N ALA A 183 28.91 -38.39 -30.12
CA ALA A 183 29.04 -38.96 -31.46
C ALA A 183 30.53 -38.97 -31.84
#